data_AF-H6L4P3-F1
#
_entry.id   AF-H6L4P3-F1
#
_cell.length_a   1.000
_cell.length_b   1.000
_cell.length_c   1.000
_cell.angle_alpha   90.00
_cell.angle_beta   90.00
_cell.angle_gamma   90.00
#
_symmetry.space_group_name_H-M   'P 1'
#
loop_
_entity.id
_entity.type
_entity.pdbx_description
1 polymer ?
#
loop_
_entity_poly.entity_id
_entity_poly.type
_entity_poly.pdbx_seq_one_letter_code
_entity_poly.pdbx_strand_id
1 'polypeptide(L)'
;MKNIFSLSLMAVLILFSFSSCDSLQSALDEASKLNGGTAALTQAQIGEGLKQALKQGASKGASQLAARDGFFKNPSVKILFPDEAKQVESRLRALGAGNLVDDAIEKLNRSAEDASKSAKDIFVKAITQMTIQDATNILMGDKDACTSYLKKTTSTQLYQSFQPVIKNSLNKTGALNAWNNVMTRYNKIPLVQKVNPDLDDHVTNKAMEGLFKMVEKEEANIRANPVSRATDLMKKVFAKQD
;
A
#
# COMPACT_ATOMS: atom_id res chain seq x y z
N MET A 1 59.65 -18.75 -41.00
CA MET A 1 59.83 -17.52 -40.18
C MET A 1 59.07 -16.29 -40.68
N LYS A 2 58.38 -16.30 -41.84
CA LYS A 2 57.61 -15.14 -42.33
C LYS A 2 56.17 -15.03 -41.76
N ASN A 3 55.59 -16.12 -41.24
CA ASN A 3 54.18 -16.14 -40.79
C ASN A 3 54.01 -15.91 -39.27
N ILE A 4 55.10 -15.82 -38.51
CA ILE A 4 55.06 -15.52 -37.06
C ILE A 4 55.12 -14.00 -36.85
N PHE A 5 55.72 -13.26 -37.78
CA PHE A 5 55.87 -11.81 -37.69
C PHE A 5 54.59 -11.04 -38.06
N SER A 6 53.73 -11.58 -38.95
CA SER A 6 52.45 -10.93 -39.29
C SER A 6 51.35 -11.13 -38.25
N LEU A 7 51.43 -12.20 -37.45
CA LEU A 7 50.47 -12.46 -36.37
C LEU A 7 50.74 -11.59 -35.14
N SER A 8 52.01 -11.23 -34.89
CA SER A 8 52.38 -10.32 -33.80
C SER A 8 52.09 -8.85 -34.10
N LEU A 9 52.02 -8.45 -35.39
CA LEU A 9 51.71 -7.07 -35.79
C LEU A 9 50.21 -6.77 -35.75
N MET A 10 49.35 -7.78 -35.90
CA MET A 10 47.88 -7.65 -35.80
C MET A 10 47.40 -7.55 -34.34
N ALA A 11 48.14 -8.15 -33.38
CA ALA A 11 47.78 -8.13 -31.96
C ALA A 11 48.09 -6.79 -31.25
N VAL A 12 49.02 -6.00 -31.79
CA VAL A 12 49.41 -4.69 -31.22
C VAL A 12 48.45 -3.56 -31.64
N LEU A 13 47.70 -3.73 -32.74
CA LEU A 13 46.74 -2.73 -33.23
C LEU A 13 45.38 -2.75 -32.51
N ILE A 14 45.05 -3.80 -31.75
CA ILE A 14 43.76 -3.93 -31.04
C ILE A 14 43.83 -3.35 -29.61
N LEU A 15 45.02 -3.12 -29.07
CA LEU A 15 45.21 -2.60 -27.70
C LEU A 15 45.20 -1.06 -27.60
N PHE A 16 45.05 -0.33 -28.71
CA PHE A 16 45.04 1.15 -28.70
C PHE A 16 43.66 1.80 -28.77
N SER A 17 42.57 1.02 -28.74
CA SER A 17 41.21 1.55 -28.91
C SER A 17 40.44 1.83 -27.60
N PHE A 18 41.10 1.78 -26.43
CA PHE A 18 40.41 1.94 -25.12
C PHE A 18 40.70 3.23 -24.35
N SER A 19 41.50 4.16 -24.86
CA SER A 19 41.87 5.39 -24.10
C SER A 19 40.99 6.62 -24.39
N SER A 20 39.93 6.50 -25.19
CA SER A 20 39.10 7.65 -25.59
C SER A 20 37.87 7.91 -24.69
N CYS A 21 37.73 7.18 -23.57
CA CYS A 21 36.55 7.29 -22.70
C CYS A 21 36.66 8.38 -21.62
N ASP A 22 37.88 8.79 -21.24
CA ASP A 22 38.08 9.80 -20.19
C ASP A 22 37.69 11.21 -20.65
N SER A 23 37.93 11.53 -21.92
CA SER A 23 37.61 12.86 -22.48
C SER A 23 36.11 13.06 -22.65
N LEU A 24 35.36 12.00 -22.95
CA LEU A 24 33.90 12.06 -23.07
C LEU A 24 33.23 12.16 -21.70
N GLN A 25 33.74 11.43 -20.70
CA GLN A 25 33.25 11.52 -19.32
C GLN A 25 33.51 12.90 -18.73
N SER A 26 34.70 13.47 -18.99
CA SER A 26 35.04 14.84 -18.57
C SER A 26 34.20 15.89 -19.28
N ALA A 27 33.92 15.72 -20.58
CA ALA A 27 33.03 16.61 -21.33
C ALA A 27 31.56 16.52 -20.88
N LEU A 28 31.10 15.34 -20.44
CA LEU A 28 29.77 15.15 -19.82
C LEU A 28 29.70 15.78 -18.41
N ASP A 29 30.77 15.68 -17.62
CA ASP A 29 30.87 16.32 -16.30
C ASP A 29 31.00 17.85 -16.40
N GLU A 30 31.55 18.37 -17.51
CA GLU A 30 31.66 19.80 -17.77
C GLU A 30 30.37 20.37 -18.43
N ALA A 31 29.72 19.60 -19.30
CA ALA A 31 28.40 19.93 -19.85
C ALA A 31 27.30 19.93 -18.78
N SER A 32 27.39 19.06 -17.77
CA SER A 32 26.48 19.04 -16.62
C SER A 32 26.73 20.20 -15.63
N LYS A 33 27.91 20.81 -15.65
CA LYS A 33 28.24 22.03 -14.86
C LYS A 33 27.85 23.33 -15.56
N LEU A 34 27.81 23.35 -16.90
CA LEU A 34 27.41 24.52 -17.70
C LEU A 34 25.90 24.72 -17.79
N ASN A 35 25.12 23.65 -17.53
CA ASN A 35 23.67 23.73 -17.39
C ASN A 35 23.33 23.84 -15.90
N GLY A 36 22.99 25.05 -15.43
CA GLY A 36 22.36 25.26 -14.11
C GLY A 36 20.96 24.64 -13.97
N GLY A 37 20.74 23.45 -14.53
CA GLY A 37 19.49 22.73 -14.64
C GLY A 37 19.72 21.26 -14.31
N THR A 38 18.93 20.73 -13.39
CA THR A 38 18.84 19.33 -12.99
C THR A 38 19.16 18.34 -14.11
N ALA A 39 20.23 17.56 -13.96
CA ALA A 39 20.49 16.39 -14.81
C ALA A 39 19.20 15.56 -14.93
N ALA A 40 18.81 15.21 -16.16
CA ALA A 40 17.60 14.43 -16.40
C ALA A 40 17.69 13.10 -15.64
N LEU A 41 16.72 12.85 -14.74
CA LEU A 41 16.69 11.62 -13.96
C LEU A 41 16.65 10.39 -14.88
N THR A 42 17.43 9.38 -14.54
CA THR A 42 17.36 8.10 -15.24
C THR A 42 16.07 7.37 -14.90
N GLN A 43 15.65 6.49 -15.80
CA GLN A 43 14.49 5.62 -15.61
C GLN A 43 14.60 4.75 -14.34
N ALA A 44 15.82 4.33 -13.99
CA ALA A 44 16.11 3.63 -12.74
C ALA A 44 15.94 4.53 -11.50
N GLN A 45 16.39 5.78 -11.55
CA GLN A 45 16.20 6.75 -10.46
C GLN A 45 14.73 7.08 -10.23
N ILE A 46 13.94 7.21 -11.32
CA ILE A 46 12.49 7.37 -11.25
C ILE A 46 11.84 6.17 -10.55
N GLY A 47 12.20 4.96 -10.99
CA GLY A 47 11.68 3.73 -10.39
C GLY A 47 11.99 3.62 -8.90
N GLU A 48 13.22 3.91 -8.50
CA GLU A 48 13.64 3.81 -7.10
C GLU A 48 13.02 4.90 -6.22
N GLY A 49 13.00 6.15 -6.67
CA GLY A 49 12.37 7.24 -5.92
C GLY A 49 10.88 7.00 -5.69
N LEU A 50 10.20 6.44 -6.68
CA LEU A 50 8.81 6.06 -6.50
C LEU A 50 8.66 4.87 -5.54
N LYS A 51 9.48 3.82 -5.64
CA LYS A 51 9.46 2.72 -4.66
C LYS A 51 9.67 3.21 -3.22
N GLN A 52 10.54 4.19 -3.01
CA GLN A 52 10.74 4.83 -1.70
C GLN A 52 9.47 5.52 -1.21
N ALA A 53 8.83 6.32 -2.07
CA ALA A 53 7.57 6.98 -1.77
C ALA A 53 6.47 5.99 -1.39
N LEU A 54 6.32 4.91 -2.17
CA LEU A 54 5.34 3.87 -1.92
C LEU A 54 5.61 3.14 -0.62
N LYS A 55 6.87 2.78 -0.35
CA LYS A 55 7.25 2.12 0.91
C LYS A 55 6.93 3.01 2.10
N GLN A 56 7.19 4.31 2.01
CA GLN A 56 6.86 5.29 3.04
C GLN A 56 5.34 5.38 3.24
N GLY A 57 4.57 5.65 2.19
CA GLY A 57 3.13 5.84 2.27
C GLY A 57 2.39 4.59 2.74
N ALA A 58 2.71 3.44 2.14
CA ALA A 58 2.12 2.16 2.52
C ALA A 58 2.47 1.74 3.95
N SER A 59 3.73 1.92 4.37
CA SER A 59 4.14 1.60 5.75
C SER A 59 3.47 2.52 6.76
N LYS A 60 3.37 3.82 6.46
CA LYS A 60 2.75 4.80 7.35
C LYS A 60 1.24 4.57 7.49
N GLY A 61 0.53 4.36 6.38
CA GLY A 61 -0.90 4.03 6.39
C GLY A 61 -1.19 2.73 7.15
N ALA A 62 -0.40 1.67 6.89
CA ALA A 62 -0.52 0.40 7.61
C ALA A 62 -0.24 0.55 9.11
N SER A 63 0.83 1.27 9.49
CA SER A 63 1.19 1.44 10.90
C SER A 63 0.14 2.25 11.68
N GLN A 64 -0.47 3.26 11.05
CA GLN A 64 -1.54 4.04 11.65
C GLN A 64 -2.75 3.17 12.02
N LEU A 65 -3.12 2.24 11.14
CA LEU A 65 -4.25 1.35 11.36
C LEU A 65 -3.94 0.17 12.27
N ALA A 66 -2.70 -0.30 12.28
CA ALA A 66 -2.25 -1.34 13.18
C ALA A 66 -2.12 -0.88 14.65
N ALA A 67 -2.05 0.44 14.86
CA ALA A 67 -2.00 1.02 16.20
C ALA A 67 -3.35 0.92 16.91
N ARG A 68 -3.30 0.90 18.25
CA ARG A 68 -4.51 1.02 19.07
C ARG A 68 -5.24 2.32 18.70
N ASP A 69 -6.55 2.20 18.50
CA ASP A 69 -7.44 3.28 18.07
C ASP A 69 -7.26 3.74 16.62
N GLY A 70 -6.39 3.06 15.85
CA GLY A 70 -6.16 3.33 14.43
C GLY A 70 -7.41 3.15 13.58
N PHE A 71 -8.28 2.21 13.95
CA PHE A 71 -9.62 2.07 13.39
C PHE A 71 -10.67 2.70 14.31
N PHE A 72 -10.70 2.34 15.59
CA PHE A 72 -11.86 2.62 16.45
C PHE A 72 -12.15 4.11 16.65
N LYS A 73 -11.11 4.95 16.73
CA LYS A 73 -11.25 6.42 16.86
C LYS A 73 -11.04 7.17 15.55
N ASN A 74 -10.83 6.45 14.44
CA ASN A 74 -10.68 7.07 13.13
C ASN A 74 -12.01 7.01 12.36
N PRO A 75 -12.80 8.09 12.31
CA PRO A 75 -14.12 8.08 11.68
C PRO A 75 -14.07 7.77 10.17
N SER A 76 -12.91 7.90 9.53
CA SER A 76 -12.76 7.60 8.10
C SER A 76 -12.71 6.10 7.81
N VAL A 77 -12.36 5.27 8.78
CA VAL A 77 -12.17 3.82 8.61
C VAL A 77 -12.82 2.99 9.71
N LYS A 78 -13.43 3.62 10.72
CA LYS A 78 -14.10 2.93 11.82
C LYS A 78 -15.08 1.90 11.26
N ILE A 79 -14.89 0.66 11.67
CA ILE A 79 -15.73 -0.45 11.25
C ILE A 79 -16.99 -0.42 12.11
N LEU A 80 -18.13 -0.27 11.44
CA LEU A 80 -19.44 -0.40 12.04
C LEU A 80 -20.04 -1.75 11.66
N PHE A 81 -21.20 -2.06 12.24
CA PHE A 81 -21.98 -3.19 11.74
C PHE A 81 -22.32 -3.01 10.25
N PRO A 82 -22.51 -4.13 9.51
CA PRO A 82 -23.06 -4.11 8.16
C PRO A 82 -24.30 -3.22 8.07
N ASP A 83 -24.46 -2.54 6.93
CA ASP A 83 -25.54 -1.58 6.72
C ASP A 83 -26.92 -2.23 6.91
N GLU A 84 -27.02 -3.51 6.58
CA GLU A 84 -28.22 -4.33 6.73
C GLU A 84 -28.60 -4.54 8.20
N ALA A 85 -27.65 -4.44 9.14
CA ALA A 85 -27.87 -4.63 10.57
C ALA A 85 -28.18 -3.32 11.33
N LYS A 86 -28.22 -2.16 10.66
CA LYS A 86 -28.50 -0.85 11.30
C LYS A 86 -29.84 -0.81 12.05
N GLN A 87 -30.86 -1.50 11.54
CA GLN A 87 -32.16 -1.57 12.23
C GLN A 87 -32.06 -2.35 13.54
N VAL A 88 -31.29 -3.46 13.55
CA VAL A 88 -31.04 -4.26 14.75
C VAL A 88 -30.26 -3.44 15.76
N GLU A 89 -29.21 -2.75 15.32
CA GLU A 89 -28.44 -1.83 16.16
C GLU A 89 -29.34 -0.77 16.82
N SER A 90 -30.16 -0.09 16.02
CA SER A 90 -31.05 0.98 16.49
C SER A 90 -32.03 0.48 17.55
N ARG A 91 -32.60 -0.72 17.35
CA ARG A 91 -33.50 -1.35 18.32
C ARG A 91 -32.78 -1.72 19.62
N LEU A 92 -31.58 -2.31 19.53
CA LEU A 92 -30.78 -2.64 20.72
C LEU A 92 -30.48 -1.39 21.54
N ARG A 93 -30.10 -0.29 20.88
CA ARG A 93 -29.88 1.00 21.55
C ARG A 93 -31.16 1.51 22.22
N ALA A 94 -32.30 1.47 21.53
CA ALA A 94 -33.59 1.91 22.08
C ALA A 94 -34.05 1.10 23.31
N LEU A 95 -33.65 -0.17 23.39
CA LEU A 95 -33.94 -1.05 24.54
C LEU A 95 -32.93 -0.91 25.69
N GLY A 96 -32.04 0.10 25.64
CA GLY A 96 -31.04 0.36 26.68
C GLY A 96 -29.73 -0.45 26.54
N ALA A 97 -29.59 -1.26 25.49
CA ALA A 97 -28.39 -2.07 25.23
C ALA A 97 -27.29 -1.32 24.46
N GLY A 98 -27.28 0.02 24.48
CA GLY A 98 -26.31 0.83 23.73
C GLY A 98 -24.85 0.54 24.07
N ASN A 99 -24.53 0.35 25.36
CA ASN A 99 -23.18 0.01 25.79
C ASN A 99 -22.67 -1.32 25.21
N LEU A 100 -23.56 -2.30 25.03
CA LEU A 100 -23.21 -3.59 24.42
C LEU A 100 -22.94 -3.44 22.92
N VAL A 101 -23.68 -2.57 22.25
CA VAL A 101 -23.43 -2.21 20.85
C VAL A 101 -22.06 -1.54 20.71
N ASP A 102 -21.75 -0.58 21.58
CA ASP A 102 -20.48 0.15 21.52
C ASP A 102 -19.27 -0.75 21.81
N ASP A 103 -19.38 -1.67 22.79
CA ASP A 103 -18.36 -2.69 23.07
C ASP A 103 -18.18 -3.67 21.89
N ALA A 104 -19.27 -4.08 21.25
CA ALA A 104 -19.21 -4.91 20.06
C ALA A 104 -18.47 -4.20 18.93
N ILE A 105 -18.83 -2.93 18.63
CA ILE A 105 -18.15 -2.10 17.63
C ILE A 105 -16.66 -1.96 17.99
N GLU A 106 -16.31 -1.71 19.25
CA GLU A 106 -14.91 -1.65 19.66
C GLU A 106 -14.17 -2.95 19.32
N LYS A 107 -14.73 -4.11 19.65
CA LYS A 107 -14.13 -5.42 19.36
C LYS A 107 -13.93 -5.68 17.86
N LEU A 108 -14.85 -5.25 17.00
CA LEU A 108 -14.66 -5.32 15.53
C LEU A 108 -13.40 -4.54 15.12
N ASN A 109 -13.28 -3.31 15.63
CA ASN A 109 -12.16 -2.43 15.30
C ASN A 109 -10.85 -2.94 15.87
N ARG A 110 -10.82 -3.48 17.11
CA ARG A 110 -9.62 -4.13 17.67
C ARG A 110 -9.15 -5.31 16.84
N SER A 111 -10.09 -6.08 16.31
CA SER A 111 -9.78 -7.23 15.44
C SER A 111 -9.12 -6.76 14.13
N ALA A 112 -9.60 -5.65 13.55
CA ALA A 112 -9.01 -5.05 12.35
C ALA A 112 -7.63 -4.39 12.63
N GLU A 113 -7.47 -3.73 13.78
CA GLU A 113 -6.17 -3.20 14.23
C GLU A 113 -5.13 -4.32 14.35
N ASP A 114 -5.49 -5.45 14.95
CA ASP A 114 -4.58 -6.59 15.10
C ASP A 114 -4.22 -7.22 13.76
N ALA A 115 -5.19 -7.44 12.89
CA ALA A 115 -4.96 -7.97 11.54
C ALA A 115 -4.07 -7.05 10.68
N SER A 116 -4.23 -5.74 10.83
CA SER A 116 -3.48 -4.75 10.03
C SER A 116 -1.98 -4.73 10.32
N LYS A 117 -1.51 -5.37 11.39
CA LYS A 117 -0.09 -5.51 11.71
C LYS A 117 0.70 -6.24 10.62
N SER A 118 0.09 -7.17 9.89
CA SER A 118 0.76 -7.91 8.81
C SER A 118 0.82 -7.15 7.47
N ALA A 119 0.05 -6.07 7.32
CA ALA A 119 -0.10 -5.36 6.05
C ALA A 119 1.21 -4.77 5.53
N LYS A 120 2.04 -4.25 6.44
CA LYS A 120 3.29 -3.57 6.10
C LYS A 120 4.21 -4.47 5.27
N ASP A 121 4.41 -5.71 5.71
CA ASP A 121 5.33 -6.64 5.05
C ASP A 121 4.80 -7.07 3.67
N ILE A 122 3.48 -7.25 3.55
CA ILE A 122 2.82 -7.56 2.28
C ILE A 122 3.01 -6.41 1.27
N PHE A 123 2.80 -5.16 1.70
CA PHE A 123 3.03 -4.00 0.85
C PHE A 123 4.50 -3.84 0.45
N VAL A 124 5.43 -3.94 1.41
CA VAL A 124 6.87 -3.80 1.13
C VAL A 124 7.33 -4.86 0.12
N LYS A 125 6.83 -6.09 0.24
CA LYS A 125 7.11 -7.17 -0.71
C LYS A 125 6.61 -6.82 -2.12
N ALA A 126 5.36 -6.40 -2.26
CA ALA A 126 4.78 -6.02 -3.55
C ALA A 126 5.54 -4.85 -4.20
N ILE A 127 5.87 -3.81 -3.42
CA ILE A 127 6.62 -2.64 -3.91
C ILE A 127 8.04 -3.03 -4.32
N THR A 128 8.66 -3.98 -3.63
CA THR A 128 9.99 -4.46 -3.99
C THR A 128 9.97 -5.18 -5.34
N GLN A 129 8.92 -5.97 -5.60
CA GLN A 129 8.69 -6.71 -6.84
C GLN A 129 8.20 -5.85 -8.01
N MET A 130 7.84 -4.60 -7.78
CA MET A 130 7.41 -3.65 -8.81
C MET A 130 8.49 -3.46 -9.88
N THR A 131 8.07 -3.47 -11.15
CA THR A 131 8.98 -3.21 -12.27
C THR A 131 9.22 -1.71 -12.45
N ILE A 132 10.27 -1.34 -13.19
CA ILE A 132 10.51 0.07 -13.51
C ILE A 132 9.37 0.63 -14.39
N GLN A 133 8.77 -0.20 -15.25
CA GLN A 133 7.62 0.20 -16.07
C GLN A 133 6.39 0.49 -15.21
N ASP A 134 6.08 -0.39 -14.23
CA ASP A 134 4.98 -0.15 -13.28
C ASP A 134 5.20 1.16 -12.54
N ALA A 135 6.44 1.40 -12.09
CA ALA A 135 6.78 2.61 -11.38
C ALA A 135 6.55 3.86 -12.26
N THR A 136 7.02 3.86 -13.50
CA THR A 136 6.77 4.99 -14.40
C THR A 136 5.30 5.18 -14.74
N ASN A 137 4.54 4.10 -14.92
CA ASN A 137 3.10 4.18 -15.14
C ASN A 137 2.38 4.79 -13.93
N ILE A 138 2.81 4.46 -12.70
CA ILE A 138 2.26 5.04 -11.47
C ILE A 138 2.64 6.52 -11.33
N LEU A 139 3.88 6.88 -11.70
CA LEU A 139 4.30 8.28 -11.70
C LEU A 139 3.48 9.10 -12.70
N MET A 140 3.27 8.60 -13.91
CA MET A 140 2.55 9.35 -14.95
C MET A 140 1.03 9.19 -14.88
N GLY A 141 0.54 8.31 -14.04
CA GLY A 141 -0.89 8.01 -13.89
C GLY A 141 -1.62 8.94 -12.92
N ASP A 142 -2.87 8.57 -12.65
CA ASP A 142 -3.78 9.31 -11.78
C ASP A 142 -3.27 9.45 -10.34
N LYS A 143 -3.94 10.31 -9.57
CA LYS A 143 -3.54 10.65 -8.19
C LYS A 143 -3.54 9.47 -7.23
N ASP A 144 -4.27 8.39 -7.54
CA ASP A 144 -4.39 7.16 -6.77
C ASP A 144 -3.69 5.95 -7.44
N ALA A 145 -2.86 6.18 -8.46
CA ALA A 145 -2.27 5.10 -9.25
C ALA A 145 -1.46 4.10 -8.40
N CYS A 146 -0.78 4.55 -7.35
CA CYS A 146 -0.04 3.65 -6.47
C CYS A 146 -0.99 2.82 -5.60
N THR A 147 -2.04 3.44 -5.08
CA THR A 147 -3.09 2.78 -4.32
C THR A 147 -3.77 1.71 -5.17
N SER A 148 -4.10 2.02 -6.42
CA SER A 148 -4.69 1.09 -7.37
C SER A 148 -3.74 -0.08 -7.70
N TYR A 149 -2.44 0.17 -7.85
CA TYR A 149 -1.43 -0.89 -7.99
C TYR A 149 -1.39 -1.81 -6.76
N LEU A 150 -1.34 -1.25 -5.55
CA LEU A 150 -1.30 -2.04 -4.33
C LEU A 150 -2.59 -2.85 -4.13
N LYS A 151 -3.76 -2.24 -4.37
CA LYS A 151 -5.05 -2.95 -4.38
C LYS A 151 -4.98 -4.18 -5.29
N LYS A 152 -4.56 -4.00 -6.54
CA LYS A 152 -4.46 -5.10 -7.52
C LYS A 152 -3.47 -6.19 -7.11
N THR A 153 -2.33 -5.83 -6.53
CA THR A 153 -1.21 -6.77 -6.30
C THR A 153 -1.21 -7.42 -4.92
N THR A 154 -1.98 -6.89 -3.97
CA THR A 154 -1.91 -7.33 -2.56
C THR A 154 -3.23 -7.78 -1.95
N SER A 155 -4.39 -7.48 -2.56
CA SER A 155 -5.70 -7.75 -1.93
C SER A 155 -5.88 -9.22 -1.53
N THR A 156 -5.49 -10.15 -2.40
CA THR A 156 -5.63 -11.59 -2.09
C THR A 156 -4.78 -12.00 -0.89
N GLN A 157 -3.52 -11.57 -0.85
CA GLN A 157 -2.60 -11.89 0.25
C GLN A 157 -3.02 -11.20 1.56
N LEU A 158 -3.52 -9.97 1.48
CA LEU A 158 -4.07 -9.26 2.62
C LEU A 158 -5.27 -10.01 3.20
N TYR A 159 -6.24 -10.39 2.35
CA TYR A 159 -7.42 -11.13 2.79
C TYR A 159 -7.02 -12.45 3.47
N GLN A 160 -6.14 -13.23 2.82
CA GLN A 160 -5.63 -14.49 3.37
C GLN A 160 -4.90 -14.33 4.70
N SER A 161 -4.20 -13.20 4.91
CA SER A 161 -3.53 -12.90 6.16
C SER A 161 -4.47 -12.36 7.23
N PHE A 162 -5.47 -11.56 6.87
CA PHE A 162 -6.33 -10.85 7.80
C PHE A 162 -7.44 -11.74 8.34
N GLN A 163 -8.09 -12.50 7.46
CA GLN A 163 -9.26 -13.31 7.81
C GLN A 163 -9.02 -14.23 9.02
N PRO A 164 -7.93 -15.02 9.11
CA PRO A 164 -7.73 -15.89 10.27
C PRO A 164 -7.50 -15.11 11.56
N VAL A 165 -6.83 -13.95 11.51
CA VAL A 165 -6.59 -13.10 12.69
C VAL A 165 -7.91 -12.50 13.20
N ILE A 166 -8.73 -11.98 12.28
CA ILE A 166 -10.05 -11.41 12.60
C ILE A 166 -10.97 -12.50 13.14
N LYS A 167 -11.07 -13.63 12.44
CA LYS A 167 -11.90 -14.76 12.85
C LYS A 167 -11.53 -15.24 14.25
N ASN A 168 -10.25 -15.40 14.53
CA ASN A 168 -9.77 -15.80 15.86
C ASN A 168 -10.09 -14.76 16.93
N SER A 169 -9.93 -13.46 16.63
CA SER A 169 -10.23 -12.37 17.55
C SER A 169 -11.72 -12.28 17.89
N LEU A 170 -12.58 -12.40 16.89
CA LEU A 170 -14.02 -12.38 17.06
C LEU A 170 -14.52 -13.66 17.76
N ASN A 171 -13.93 -14.83 17.48
CA ASN A 171 -14.25 -16.07 18.19
C ASN A 171 -13.94 -16.01 19.69
N LYS A 172 -12.79 -15.44 20.09
CA LYS A 172 -12.40 -15.29 21.50
C LYS A 172 -13.42 -14.51 22.34
N THR A 173 -14.16 -13.61 21.71
CA THR A 173 -15.18 -12.79 22.37
C THR A 173 -16.59 -13.39 22.27
N GLY A 174 -16.75 -14.52 21.58
CA GLY A 174 -18.06 -15.10 21.26
C GLY A 174 -18.86 -14.33 20.21
N ALA A 175 -18.29 -13.27 19.62
CA ALA A 175 -18.99 -12.37 18.71
C ALA A 175 -19.49 -13.07 17.45
N LEU A 176 -18.72 -14.00 16.86
CA LEU A 176 -19.14 -14.74 15.67
C LEU A 176 -20.37 -15.61 15.94
N ASN A 177 -20.36 -16.37 17.05
CA ASN A 177 -21.49 -17.22 17.42
C ASN A 177 -22.73 -16.39 17.73
N ALA A 178 -22.59 -15.29 18.49
CA ALA A 178 -23.70 -14.40 18.80
C ALA A 178 -24.29 -13.78 17.53
N TRP A 179 -23.45 -13.24 16.66
CA TRP A 179 -23.87 -12.64 15.40
C TRP A 179 -24.59 -13.64 14.50
N ASN A 180 -23.97 -14.79 14.23
CA ASN A 180 -24.55 -15.79 13.34
C ASN A 180 -25.91 -16.27 13.86
N ASN A 181 -26.03 -16.54 15.17
CA ASN A 181 -27.29 -16.97 15.78
C ASN A 181 -28.40 -15.93 15.64
N VAL A 182 -28.10 -14.65 15.89
CA VAL A 182 -29.07 -13.56 15.79
C VAL A 182 -29.47 -13.33 14.34
N MET A 183 -28.49 -13.20 13.43
CA MET A 183 -28.75 -12.88 12.03
C MET A 183 -29.40 -14.03 11.27
N THR A 184 -29.04 -15.28 11.55
CA THR A 184 -29.72 -16.46 10.97
C THR A 184 -31.19 -16.52 11.38
N ARG A 185 -31.55 -16.13 12.60
CA ARG A 185 -32.96 -16.05 13.04
C ARG A 185 -33.67 -14.84 12.43
N TYR A 186 -33.03 -13.68 12.42
CA TYR A 186 -33.57 -12.46 11.81
C TYR A 186 -33.88 -12.67 10.32
N ASN A 187 -32.97 -13.31 9.58
CA ASN A 187 -33.12 -13.60 8.14
C ASN A 187 -34.25 -14.57 7.80
N LYS A 188 -34.87 -15.24 8.79
CA LYS A 188 -36.05 -16.11 8.60
C LYS A 188 -37.38 -15.33 8.67
N ILE A 189 -37.37 -14.08 9.11
CA ILE A 189 -38.58 -13.26 9.17
C ILE A 189 -38.97 -12.87 7.73
N PRO A 190 -40.21 -13.14 7.27
CA PRO A 190 -40.64 -12.70 5.94
C PRO A 190 -40.59 -11.17 5.79
N LEU A 191 -40.30 -10.69 4.58
CA LEU A 191 -40.31 -9.26 4.21
C LEU A 191 -39.23 -8.37 4.88
N VAL A 192 -38.24 -8.93 5.58
CA VAL A 192 -37.08 -8.16 6.06
C VAL A 192 -35.93 -8.17 5.06
N GLN A 193 -35.07 -7.14 5.10
CA GLN A 193 -33.81 -7.13 4.37
C GLN A 193 -32.84 -8.13 5.02
N LYS A 194 -32.30 -9.07 4.25
CA LYS A 194 -31.35 -10.07 4.75
C LYS A 194 -30.01 -9.42 5.11
N VAL A 195 -29.41 -9.91 6.19
CA VAL A 195 -28.09 -9.49 6.70
C VAL A 195 -27.06 -10.59 6.42
N ASN A 196 -25.82 -10.21 6.08
CA ASN A 196 -24.72 -11.17 5.95
C ASN A 196 -24.40 -11.82 7.32
N PRO A 197 -24.55 -13.15 7.48
CA PRO A 197 -24.22 -13.83 8.73
C PRO A 197 -22.71 -13.96 8.98
N ASP A 198 -21.86 -13.72 7.99
CA ASP A 198 -20.41 -13.88 8.07
C ASP A 198 -19.74 -12.56 8.48
N LEU A 199 -19.74 -12.30 9.79
CA LEU A 199 -19.20 -11.07 10.37
C LEU A 199 -17.69 -10.94 10.18
N ASP A 200 -16.94 -12.04 10.20
CA ASP A 200 -15.50 -12.05 9.95
C ASP A 200 -15.15 -11.60 8.53
N ASP A 201 -15.94 -12.01 7.53
CA ASP A 201 -15.74 -11.56 6.14
C ASP A 201 -16.01 -10.04 6.01
N HIS A 202 -17.11 -9.53 6.59
CA HIS A 202 -17.39 -8.10 6.62
C HIS A 202 -16.25 -7.30 7.24
N VAL A 203 -15.78 -7.69 8.42
CA VAL A 203 -14.69 -6.99 9.12
C VAL A 203 -13.39 -7.09 8.34
N THR A 204 -13.12 -8.22 7.67
CA THR A 204 -11.92 -8.40 6.83
C THR A 204 -11.93 -7.43 5.65
N ASN A 205 -13.03 -7.39 4.90
CA ASN A 205 -13.16 -6.47 3.76
C ASN A 205 -13.10 -5.01 4.22
N LYS A 206 -13.77 -4.65 5.32
CA LYS A 206 -13.70 -3.29 5.89
C LYS A 206 -12.31 -2.91 6.38
N ALA A 207 -11.56 -3.84 6.97
CA ALA A 207 -10.18 -3.60 7.36
C ALA A 207 -9.30 -3.31 6.14
N MET A 208 -9.45 -4.08 5.06
CA MET A 208 -8.72 -3.87 3.81
C MET A 208 -9.11 -2.54 3.12
N GLU A 209 -10.40 -2.22 3.05
CA GLU A 209 -10.90 -0.92 2.55
C GLU A 209 -10.25 0.23 3.32
N GLY A 210 -10.27 0.15 4.66
CA GLY A 210 -9.66 1.16 5.52
C GLY A 210 -8.16 1.30 5.27
N LEU A 211 -7.46 0.18 5.14
CA LEU A 211 -6.03 0.14 4.83
C LEU A 211 -5.71 0.86 3.53
N PHE A 212 -6.38 0.52 2.44
CA PHE A 212 -6.16 1.19 1.16
C PHE A 212 -6.54 2.67 1.19
N LYS A 213 -7.60 3.05 1.91
CA LYS A 213 -7.97 4.46 2.10
C LYS A 213 -6.87 5.26 2.81
N MET A 214 -6.19 4.66 3.79
CA MET A 214 -5.07 5.34 4.46
C MET A 214 -3.83 5.42 3.58
N VAL A 215 -3.57 4.39 2.76
CA VAL A 215 -2.50 4.44 1.75
C VAL A 215 -2.77 5.54 0.72
N GLU A 216 -4.00 5.65 0.22
CA GLU A 216 -4.43 6.68 -0.72
C GLU A 216 -4.23 8.10 -0.16
N LYS A 217 -4.58 8.28 1.11
CA LYS A 217 -4.36 9.55 1.82
C LYS A 217 -2.87 9.91 1.90
N GLU A 218 -2.00 8.94 2.19
CA GLU A 218 -0.55 9.17 2.23
C GLU A 218 0.05 9.36 0.82
N GLU A 219 -0.45 8.66 -0.19
CA GLU A 219 -0.08 8.89 -1.60
C GLU A 219 -0.41 10.32 -2.03
N ALA A 220 -1.65 10.76 -1.80
CA ALA A 220 -2.09 12.12 -2.11
C ALA A 220 -1.23 13.17 -1.37
N ASN A 221 -0.88 12.90 -0.11
CA ASN A 221 0.00 13.77 0.67
C ASN A 221 1.43 13.83 0.10
N ILE A 222 2.02 12.72 -0.34
CA ILE A 222 3.37 12.70 -0.95
C ILE A 222 3.39 13.44 -2.29
N ARG A 223 2.32 13.28 -3.10
CA ARG A 223 2.17 13.99 -4.38
C ARG A 223 2.05 15.49 -4.15
N ALA A 224 1.14 15.93 -3.27
CA ALA A 224 0.83 17.35 -3.08
C ALA A 224 1.88 18.13 -2.26
N ASN A 225 2.57 17.48 -1.30
CA ASN A 225 3.41 18.18 -0.33
C ASN A 225 4.88 17.76 -0.44
N PRO A 226 5.78 18.62 -0.95
CA PRO A 226 7.22 18.32 -1.04
C PRO A 226 7.87 17.96 0.30
N VAL A 227 7.37 18.49 1.42
CA VAL A 227 7.86 18.18 2.77
C VAL A 227 7.57 16.73 3.17
N SER A 228 6.50 16.14 2.63
CA SER A 228 6.18 14.72 2.82
C SER A 228 7.12 13.79 2.05
N ARG A 229 7.97 14.35 1.15
CA ARG A 229 8.93 13.58 0.36
C ARG A 229 10.24 13.43 1.16
N ALA A 230 10.40 12.30 1.86
CA ALA A 230 11.46 12.12 2.86
C ALA A 230 12.88 12.13 2.30
N THR A 231 13.08 11.70 1.05
CA THR A 231 14.40 11.62 0.42
C THR A 231 14.55 12.64 -0.71
N ASP A 232 15.79 13.03 -1.00
CA ASP A 232 16.07 13.93 -2.12
C ASP A 232 15.76 13.28 -3.46
N LEU A 233 15.88 11.96 -3.57
CA LEU A 233 15.45 11.23 -4.75
C LEU A 233 13.95 11.35 -4.96
N MET A 234 13.14 11.18 -3.91
CA MET A 234 11.69 11.38 -3.98
C MET A 234 11.35 12.82 -4.40
N LYS A 235 12.00 13.83 -3.80
CA LYS A 235 11.77 15.24 -4.18
C LYS A 235 12.03 15.46 -5.67
N LYS A 236 13.16 14.97 -6.19
CA LYS A 236 13.54 15.07 -7.61
C LYS A 236 12.56 14.35 -8.53
N VAL A 237 12.11 13.15 -8.14
CA VAL A 237 11.19 12.33 -8.96
C VAL A 237 9.82 12.98 -9.07
N PHE A 238 9.24 13.42 -7.95
CA PHE A 238 7.90 14.02 -7.96
C PHE A 238 7.89 15.47 -8.47
N ALA A 239 9.02 16.18 -8.47
CA ALA A 239 9.15 17.48 -9.13
C ALA A 239 8.96 17.42 -10.66
N LYS A 240 8.91 16.23 -11.28
CA LYS A 240 8.52 16.07 -12.69
C LYS A 240 7.00 16.05 -12.92
N GLN A 241 6.21 15.89 -11.86
CA GLN A 241 4.74 15.94 -11.92
C GLN A 241 4.19 17.33 -11.64
N ASP A 242 4.96 18.14 -10.89
CA ASP A 242 4.62 19.52 -10.50
C ASP A 242 4.82 20.48 -11.70
#